data_AF-A0A316YSA4-F1
#
_entry.id   AF-A0A316YSA4-F1
#
_cell.length_a   1.000
_cell.length_b   1.000
_cell.length_c   1.000
_cell.angle_alpha   90.00
_cell.angle_beta   90.00
_cell.angle_gamma   90.00
#
_symmetry.space_group_name_H-M   'P 1'
#
loop_
_entity.id
_entity.type
_entity.pdbx_description
1 polymer ?
#
loop_
_entity_poly.entity_id
_entity_poly.type
_entity_poly.pdbx_seq_one_letter_code
_entity_poly.pdbx_strand_id
1 'polypeptide(L)'
;MNGGRELIVSQNGGVPMFRSAGAAGGELSDTATAKGIWASLGWMDRLLSLFIIIAMIVGILIGEFAPNAKENLTRGNFHGTPAALAVGLIVMMWPILTKVHFEKLPSMLRTTRVWSQLLLSLLLNWIFAPLLMLGLAWACLPDLPGYRTGIILVGLARCIAMVMIWSSIARGDANVCAVIVILNSLLQIVLYAPLAVLFVNIISSSPEQIRLSYSDTALSVVVYLGIPLLGGLATRFSALALLGRAKFEKQFLPRFGILSLVALLYVIIIIFAEQARSILDNLGPVFRTFVPLVIYFVLVWTGTFLFVWRLSLRYGKANWGYQMAVVQSFTAGSNNFELAIAICVAVYGADSEQSLAATIGPLVEVPVLLTLSYVALHAGSKMRWDVELDEEVTARYHSEKSIPADRSAVASECAGEAKSASEHTTTLSFA
;
A
#
# COMPACT_ATOMS: atom_id res chain seq x y z
N MET A 1 29.58 -4.30 8.07
CA MET A 1 29.52 -2.87 8.48
C MET A 1 28.47 -2.21 7.60
N ASN A 2 27.29 -1.95 8.15
CA ASN A 2 26.13 -1.41 7.43
C ASN A 2 26.27 0.10 7.28
N GLY A 3 26.60 0.58 6.07
CA GLY A 3 26.43 1.97 5.69
C GLY A 3 24.95 2.28 5.57
N GLY A 4 24.38 2.93 6.60
CA GLY A 4 23.00 3.39 6.60
C GLY A 4 22.74 4.31 5.41
N ARG A 5 21.85 3.90 4.52
CA ARG A 5 21.31 4.77 3.48
C ARG A 5 20.16 5.56 4.11
N GLU A 6 20.42 6.80 4.52
CA GLU A 6 19.37 7.69 5.01
C GLU A 6 18.51 8.19 3.83
N LEU A 7 17.23 7.84 3.86
CA LEU A 7 16.20 8.58 3.13
C LEU A 7 16.09 9.94 3.80
N ILE A 8 16.69 10.97 3.23
CA ILE A 8 16.43 12.35 3.65
C ILE A 8 14.99 12.64 3.21
N VAL A 9 14.04 12.55 4.16
CA VAL A 9 12.72 13.12 4.00
C VAL A 9 12.97 14.59 3.66
N SER A 10 12.69 14.99 2.41
CA SER A 10 12.70 16.40 2.06
C SER A 10 11.65 17.05 2.95
N GLN A 11 12.09 17.76 3.99
CA GLN A 11 11.19 18.51 4.87
C GLN A 11 10.29 19.47 4.07
N ASN A 12 10.64 19.72 2.80
CA ASN A 12 10.04 20.72 1.92
C ASN A 12 9.35 20.14 0.67
N GLY A 13 9.06 18.83 0.62
CA GLY A 13 8.06 18.28 -0.32
C GLY A 13 8.54 17.91 -1.74
N GLY A 14 9.86 17.87 -1.97
CA GLY A 14 10.47 17.37 -3.22
C GLY A 14 10.51 15.84 -3.32
N VAL A 15 10.88 15.31 -4.49
CA VAL A 15 11.16 13.87 -4.66
C VAL A 15 12.43 13.55 -3.86
N PRO A 16 12.38 12.68 -2.83
CA PRO A 16 13.56 12.41 -2.01
C PRO A 16 14.69 11.84 -2.87
N MET A 17 15.88 12.48 -2.89
CA MET A 17 17.08 11.96 -3.57
C MET A 17 17.76 10.89 -2.72
N PHE A 18 18.37 9.87 -3.35
CA PHE A 18 19.27 8.95 -2.63
C PHE A 18 20.61 9.67 -2.40
N ARG A 19 20.93 10.03 -1.16
CA ARG A 19 22.31 10.41 -0.81
C ARG A 19 22.96 9.22 -0.11
N SER A 20 23.78 8.46 -0.83
CA SER A 20 24.69 7.53 -0.15
C SER A 20 25.74 8.37 0.59
N ALA A 21 26.12 7.97 1.80
CA ALA A 21 27.01 8.70 2.70
C ALA A 21 28.48 8.78 2.21
N GLY A 22 28.74 8.88 0.90
CA GLY A 22 30.09 8.93 0.34
C GLY A 22 30.26 9.67 -0.99
N ALA A 23 29.24 10.33 -1.55
CA ALA A 23 29.37 11.00 -2.85
C ALA A 23 29.33 12.54 -2.71
N ALA A 24 30.51 13.12 -2.47
CA ALA A 24 30.81 14.46 -2.96
C ALA A 24 31.14 14.33 -4.45
N GLY A 25 30.31 14.92 -5.32
CA GLY A 25 30.58 15.05 -6.75
C GLY A 25 30.22 13.82 -7.60
N GLY A 26 29.19 13.95 -8.43
CA GLY A 26 28.89 13.00 -9.51
C GLY A 26 27.40 12.73 -9.67
N GLU A 27 26.82 13.22 -10.77
CA GLU A 27 25.47 12.86 -11.22
C GLU A 27 25.39 11.35 -11.42
N LEU A 28 24.50 10.69 -10.66
CA LEU A 28 24.25 9.25 -10.78
C LEU A 28 23.11 9.01 -11.78
N SER A 29 23.42 8.25 -12.83
CA SER A 29 22.46 7.79 -13.86
C SER A 29 21.25 7.07 -13.24
N ASP A 30 20.04 7.43 -13.70
CA ASP A 30 18.74 6.85 -13.32
C ASP A 30 18.71 5.31 -13.35
N THR A 31 19.53 4.68 -14.18
CA THR A 31 19.65 3.22 -14.31
C THR A 31 20.28 2.54 -13.09
N ALA A 32 21.22 3.19 -12.39
CA ALA A 32 21.82 2.66 -11.16
C ALA A 32 20.86 2.75 -9.96
N THR A 33 20.04 3.81 -9.93
CA THR A 33 19.00 4.04 -8.92
C THR A 33 17.86 3.02 -9.07
N ALA A 34 17.44 2.74 -10.30
CA ALA A 34 16.51 1.64 -10.58
C ALA A 34 17.09 0.31 -10.10
N LYS A 35 18.35 -0.03 -10.44
CA LYS A 35 19.00 -1.29 -10.02
C LYS A 35 19.06 -1.46 -8.49
N GLY A 36 19.22 -0.37 -7.73
CA GLY A 36 19.19 -0.37 -6.26
C GLY A 36 17.80 -0.60 -5.66
N ILE A 37 16.74 -0.13 -6.32
CA ILE A 37 15.33 -0.38 -5.98
C ILE A 37 14.95 -1.82 -6.36
N TRP A 38 15.41 -2.28 -7.54
CA TRP A 38 15.51 -3.68 -7.95
C TRP A 38 16.53 -4.49 -7.11
N ALA A 39 17.02 -4.00 -5.97
CA ALA A 39 17.72 -4.80 -4.98
C ALA A 39 17.07 -4.69 -3.58
N SER A 40 16.20 -3.70 -3.36
CA SER A 40 15.49 -3.49 -2.09
C SER A 40 14.12 -4.14 -2.01
N LEU A 41 13.48 -4.46 -3.15
CA LEU A 41 12.33 -5.36 -3.16
C LEU A 41 12.79 -6.81 -2.94
N GLY A 42 12.11 -7.55 -2.06
CA GLY A 42 12.31 -8.99 -1.97
C GLY A 42 12.08 -9.65 -3.34
N TRP A 43 12.90 -10.64 -3.70
CA TRP A 43 12.74 -11.42 -4.93
C TRP A 43 11.30 -11.97 -5.08
N MET A 44 10.67 -12.25 -3.94
CA MET A 44 9.32 -12.77 -3.78
C MET A 44 8.22 -11.79 -4.22
N ASP A 45 8.37 -10.49 -3.92
CA ASP A 45 7.35 -9.46 -4.27
C ASP A 45 7.34 -9.16 -5.77
N ARG A 46 8.50 -9.34 -6.45
CA ARG A 46 8.62 -9.13 -7.90
C ARG A 46 8.04 -10.26 -8.71
N LEU A 47 8.17 -11.48 -8.20
CA LEU A 47 7.63 -12.67 -8.84
C LEU A 47 6.18 -12.93 -8.40
N LEU A 48 5.58 -12.06 -7.57
CA LEU A 48 4.23 -12.24 -7.05
C LEU A 48 3.20 -12.46 -8.17
N SER A 49 3.17 -11.59 -9.19
CA SER A 49 2.27 -11.75 -10.33
C SER A 49 2.50 -13.06 -11.07
N LEU A 50 3.76 -13.49 -11.22
CA LEU A 50 4.08 -14.77 -11.83
C LEU A 50 3.59 -15.94 -10.98
N PHE A 51 3.79 -15.89 -9.66
CA PHE A 51 3.29 -16.91 -8.74
C PHE A 51 1.76 -16.98 -8.72
N ILE A 52 1.07 -15.85 -8.82
CA ILE A 52 -0.39 -15.80 -8.95
C ILE A 52 -0.81 -16.52 -10.24
N ILE A 53 -0.19 -16.21 -11.38
CA ILE A 53 -0.50 -16.87 -12.65
C ILE A 53 -0.24 -18.38 -12.57
N ILE A 54 0.90 -18.78 -12.00
CA ILE A 54 1.23 -20.20 -11.80
C ILE A 54 0.20 -20.87 -10.87
N ALA A 55 -0.17 -20.22 -9.77
CA ALA A 55 -1.19 -20.71 -8.83
C ALA A 55 -2.55 -20.87 -9.50
N MET A 56 -2.95 -19.94 -10.37
CA MET A 56 -4.18 -20.04 -11.16
C MET A 56 -4.13 -21.24 -12.11
N ILE A 57 -3.04 -21.39 -12.87
CA ILE A 57 -2.88 -22.52 -13.81
C ILE A 57 -2.90 -23.84 -13.03
N VAL A 58 -2.15 -23.95 -11.94
CA VAL A 58 -2.12 -25.13 -11.08
C VAL A 58 -3.51 -25.40 -10.50
N GLY A 59 -4.22 -24.37 -10.03
CA GLY A 59 -5.60 -24.49 -9.57
C GLY A 59 -6.52 -25.05 -10.65
N ILE A 60 -6.51 -24.49 -11.85
CA ILE A 60 -7.33 -24.96 -12.99
C ILE A 60 -6.99 -26.42 -13.34
N LEU A 61 -5.70 -26.77 -13.40
CA LEU A 61 -5.28 -28.14 -13.69
C LEU A 61 -5.74 -29.12 -12.60
N ILE A 62 -5.63 -28.75 -11.32
CA ILE A 62 -6.14 -29.57 -10.22
C ILE A 62 -7.66 -29.72 -10.34
N GLY A 63 -8.40 -28.63 -10.56
CA GLY A 63 -9.86 -28.65 -10.67
C GLY A 63 -10.38 -29.46 -11.85
N GLU A 64 -9.67 -29.44 -12.98
CA GLU A 64 -10.06 -30.16 -14.19
C GLU A 64 -9.72 -31.65 -14.12
N PHE A 65 -8.50 -32.00 -13.67
CA PHE A 65 -8.00 -33.38 -13.72
C PHE A 65 -8.30 -34.20 -12.46
N ALA A 66 -8.68 -33.59 -11.34
CA ALA A 66 -9.03 -34.31 -10.12
C ALA A 66 -10.56 -34.39 -9.94
N PRO A 67 -11.20 -35.54 -10.26
CA PRO A 67 -12.66 -35.67 -10.32
C PRO A 67 -13.39 -35.45 -8.97
N ASN A 68 -12.66 -35.50 -7.85
CA ASN A 68 -13.18 -35.28 -6.49
C ASN A 68 -12.59 -34.03 -5.81
N ALA A 69 -11.84 -33.17 -6.51
CA ALA A 69 -11.24 -32.00 -5.89
C ALA A 69 -12.29 -31.07 -5.28
N LYS A 70 -13.33 -30.73 -6.04
CA LYS A 70 -14.44 -29.86 -5.57
C LYS A 70 -15.15 -30.45 -4.36
N GLU A 71 -15.50 -31.73 -4.39
CA GLU A 71 -16.14 -32.39 -3.25
C GLU A 71 -15.23 -32.39 -2.02
N ASN A 72 -13.95 -32.73 -2.17
CA ASN A 72 -13.00 -32.77 -1.06
C ASN A 72 -12.70 -31.38 -0.47
N LEU A 73 -12.63 -30.34 -1.29
CA LEU A 73 -12.36 -28.97 -0.85
C LEU A 73 -13.55 -28.36 -0.12
N THR A 74 -14.77 -28.72 -0.53
CA THR A 74 -16.03 -28.34 0.13
C THR A 74 -16.38 -29.21 1.35
N ARG A 75 -15.58 -30.21 1.72
CA ARG A 75 -15.80 -31.01 2.93
C ARG A 75 -15.58 -30.16 4.18
N GLY A 76 -16.70 -29.69 4.74
CA GLY A 76 -16.74 -28.85 5.92
C GLY A 76 -17.01 -27.41 5.54
N ASN A 77 -18.17 -26.90 5.96
CA ASN A 77 -18.56 -25.51 5.76
C ASN A 77 -18.38 -24.73 7.05
N PHE A 78 -17.68 -23.60 6.96
CA PHE A 78 -17.59 -22.59 8.01
C PHE A 78 -18.33 -21.34 7.53
N HIS A 79 -19.54 -21.12 8.05
CA HIS A 79 -20.39 -19.96 7.68
C HIS A 79 -20.56 -19.76 6.15
N GLY A 80 -20.88 -20.84 5.42
CA GLY A 80 -21.10 -20.79 3.96
C GLY A 80 -19.83 -20.78 3.11
N THR A 81 -18.64 -20.76 3.72
CA THR A 81 -17.35 -20.87 3.03
C THR A 81 -16.72 -22.23 3.31
N PRO A 82 -16.11 -22.92 2.32
CA PRO A 82 -15.33 -24.12 2.56
C PRO A 82 -14.27 -23.88 3.65
N ALA A 83 -14.17 -24.78 4.64
CA ALA A 83 -13.32 -24.55 5.82
C ALA A 83 -11.85 -24.32 5.44
N ALA A 84 -11.35 -25.06 4.44
CA ALA A 84 -10.00 -24.88 3.89
C ALA A 84 -9.79 -23.45 3.38
N LEU A 85 -10.75 -22.94 2.62
CA LEU A 85 -10.73 -21.57 2.08
C LEU A 85 -10.82 -20.54 3.21
N ALA A 86 -11.73 -20.73 4.17
CA ALA A 86 -11.89 -19.82 5.31
C ALA A 86 -10.60 -19.67 6.14
N VAL A 87 -9.91 -20.79 6.41
CA VAL A 87 -8.61 -20.78 7.09
C VAL A 87 -7.57 -20.04 6.27
N GLY A 88 -7.48 -20.33 4.96
CA GLY A 88 -6.58 -19.61 4.06
C GLY A 88 -6.81 -18.09 4.08
N LEU A 89 -8.07 -17.67 4.05
CA LEU A 89 -8.45 -16.26 4.05
C LEU A 89 -8.11 -15.54 5.36
N ILE A 90 -8.30 -16.20 6.50
CA ILE A 90 -7.91 -15.65 7.82
C ILE A 90 -6.38 -15.57 7.94
N VAL A 91 -5.69 -16.64 7.56
CA VAL A 91 -4.23 -16.75 7.69
C VAL A 91 -3.51 -15.78 6.75
N MET A 92 -4.05 -15.47 5.57
CA MET A 92 -3.42 -14.48 4.69
C MET A 92 -3.45 -13.06 5.27
N MET A 93 -4.54 -12.66 5.94
CA MET A 93 -4.72 -11.31 6.48
C MET A 93 -3.96 -11.08 7.80
N TRP A 94 -3.82 -12.12 8.63
CA TRP A 94 -3.24 -11.99 9.96
C TRP A 94 -1.81 -11.43 9.95
N PRO A 95 -0.83 -12.00 9.21
CA PRO A 95 0.55 -11.50 9.23
C PRO A 95 0.70 -10.08 8.69
N ILE A 96 -0.15 -9.71 7.74
CA ILE A 96 -0.21 -8.35 7.21
C ILE A 96 -0.57 -7.37 8.32
N LEU A 97 -1.61 -7.66 9.09
CA LEU A 97 -2.10 -6.78 10.15
C LEU A 97 -1.10 -6.68 11.32
N THR A 98 -0.29 -7.72 11.57
CA THR A 98 0.81 -7.64 12.56
C THR A 98 1.89 -6.63 12.18
N LYS A 99 2.10 -6.33 10.90
CA LYS A 99 3.11 -5.33 10.45
C LYS A 99 2.71 -3.91 10.80
N VAL A 100 1.42 -3.64 11.01
CA VAL A 100 0.88 -2.30 11.25
C VAL A 100 1.29 -1.76 12.63
N HIS A 101 1.78 -0.53 12.68
CA HIS A 101 2.29 0.12 13.90
C HIS A 101 1.19 0.84 14.70
N PHE A 102 0.28 0.09 15.32
CA PHE A 102 -0.83 0.64 16.09
C PHE A 102 -0.39 1.57 17.22
N GLU A 103 0.77 1.30 17.84
CA GLU A 103 1.31 2.10 18.94
C GLU A 103 1.65 3.54 18.56
N LYS A 104 1.87 3.82 17.26
CA LYS A 104 2.21 5.16 16.78
C LYS A 104 0.98 6.00 16.46
N LEU A 105 -0.21 5.40 16.37
CA LEU A 105 -1.44 6.06 15.96
C LEU A 105 -1.78 7.30 16.82
N PRO A 106 -1.75 7.26 18.17
CA PRO A 106 -2.11 8.43 18.98
C PRO A 106 -1.13 9.59 18.81
N SER A 107 0.16 9.29 18.63
CA SER A 107 1.19 10.32 18.42
C SER A 107 1.05 11.02 17.08
N MET A 108 0.62 10.29 16.04
CA MET A 108 0.47 10.82 14.68
C MET A 108 -0.83 11.60 14.49
N LEU A 109 -1.89 11.27 15.23
CA LEU A 109 -3.18 11.99 15.19
C LEU A 109 -3.14 13.37 15.89
N ARG A 110 -2.12 13.64 16.70
CA ARG A 110 -1.93 14.96 17.35
C ARG A 110 -1.46 16.06 16.39
N THR A 111 -0.95 15.69 15.21
CA THR A 111 -0.49 16.67 14.23
C THR A 111 -1.66 17.19 13.40
N THR A 112 -1.98 18.48 13.51
CA THR A 112 -3.09 19.14 12.79
C THR A 112 -3.03 18.97 11.28
N ARG A 113 -1.82 18.91 10.69
CA ARG A 113 -1.62 18.65 9.26
C ARG A 113 -2.21 17.31 8.80
N VAL A 114 -2.13 16.27 9.63
CA VAL A 114 -2.59 14.91 9.28
C VAL A 114 -4.10 14.89 9.06
N TRP A 115 -4.88 15.69 9.80
CA TRP A 115 -6.34 15.75 9.66
C TRP A 115 -6.81 16.15 8.26
N SER A 116 -6.13 17.09 7.61
CA SER A 116 -6.45 17.48 6.21
C SER A 116 -6.20 16.33 5.22
N GLN A 117 -5.15 15.53 5.46
CA GLN A 117 -4.80 14.35 4.67
C GLN A 117 -5.79 13.22 4.89
N LEU A 118 -6.24 13.04 6.13
CA LEU A 118 -7.24 12.03 6.47
C LEU A 118 -8.60 12.36 5.87
N LEU A 119 -9.02 13.62 5.92
CA LEU A 119 -10.27 14.03 5.30
C LEU A 119 -10.24 13.81 3.78
N LEU A 120 -9.15 14.20 3.11
CA LEU A 120 -8.99 13.93 1.68
C LEU A 120 -9.04 12.43 1.39
N SER A 121 -8.28 11.63 2.14
CA SER A 121 -8.25 10.19 2.00
C SER A 121 -9.65 9.59 2.20
N LEU A 122 -10.40 10.05 3.19
CA LEU A 122 -11.75 9.58 3.48
C LEU A 122 -12.68 9.84 2.30
N LEU A 123 -12.70 11.07 1.77
CA LEU A 123 -13.53 11.42 0.62
C LEU A 123 -13.16 10.61 -0.62
N LEU A 124 -11.86 10.48 -0.92
CA LEU A 124 -11.40 9.73 -2.08
C LEU A 124 -11.73 8.24 -1.97
N ASN A 125 -11.43 7.62 -0.83
CA ASN A 125 -11.57 6.18 -0.63
C ASN A 125 -13.02 5.74 -0.46
N TRP A 126 -13.85 6.52 0.23
CA TRP A 126 -15.19 6.07 0.65
C TRP A 126 -16.32 6.68 -0.18
N ILE A 127 -16.03 7.68 -1.01
CA ILE A 127 -17.03 8.33 -1.87
C ILE A 127 -16.60 8.23 -3.33
N PHE A 128 -15.51 8.91 -3.72
CA PHE A 128 -15.16 9.03 -5.14
C PHE A 128 -14.78 7.70 -5.78
N ALA A 129 -13.92 6.91 -5.14
CA ALA A 129 -13.45 5.67 -5.71
C ALA A 129 -14.59 4.63 -5.84
N PRO A 130 -15.43 4.37 -4.81
CA PRO A 130 -16.59 3.49 -4.95
C PRO A 130 -17.57 3.93 -6.06
N LEU A 131 -17.86 5.23 -6.16
CA LEU A 131 -18.76 5.76 -7.19
C LEU A 131 -18.16 5.58 -8.59
N LEU A 132 -16.86 5.82 -8.75
CA LEU A 132 -16.20 5.59 -10.03
C LEU A 132 -16.20 4.11 -10.40
N MET A 133 -15.91 3.21 -9.45
CA MET A 133 -15.98 1.77 -9.71
C MET A 133 -17.39 1.35 -10.15
N LEU A 134 -18.42 1.83 -9.45
CA LEU A 134 -19.80 1.55 -9.81
C LEU A 134 -20.12 2.00 -11.24
N GLY A 135 -19.76 3.23 -11.60
CA GLY A 135 -19.96 3.76 -12.94
C GLY A 135 -19.24 2.95 -14.02
N LEU A 136 -17.99 2.56 -13.76
CA LEU A 136 -17.20 1.73 -14.67
C LEU A 136 -17.75 0.30 -14.78
N ALA A 137 -18.22 -0.28 -13.68
CA ALA A 137 -18.83 -1.61 -13.69
C ALA A 137 -20.10 -1.63 -14.55
N TRP A 138 -20.94 -0.59 -14.48
CA TRP A 138 -22.11 -0.44 -15.34
C TRP A 138 -21.75 -0.14 -16.80
N ALA A 139 -20.73 0.69 -17.04
CA ALA A 139 -20.30 1.03 -18.40
C ALA A 139 -19.66 -0.15 -19.14
N CYS A 140 -18.87 -0.98 -18.44
CA CYS A 140 -18.11 -2.06 -19.06
C CYS A 140 -18.82 -3.43 -19.04
N LEU A 141 -19.66 -3.68 -18.01
CA LEU A 141 -20.34 -4.97 -17.76
C LEU A 141 -21.87 -4.79 -17.62
N PRO A 142 -22.57 -4.15 -18.58
CA PRO A 142 -24.03 -3.97 -18.49
C PRO A 142 -24.80 -5.30 -18.56
N ASP A 143 -24.27 -6.26 -19.35
CA ASP A 143 -24.85 -7.57 -19.66
C ASP A 143 -24.45 -8.68 -18.68
N LEU A 144 -23.54 -8.42 -17.74
CA LEU A 144 -22.98 -9.41 -16.81
C LEU A 144 -23.20 -9.01 -15.34
N PRO A 145 -24.41 -9.23 -14.78
CA PRO A 145 -24.79 -8.71 -13.46
C PRO A 145 -23.99 -9.33 -12.29
N GLY A 146 -23.64 -10.62 -12.38
CA GLY A 146 -22.84 -11.30 -11.36
C GLY A 146 -21.41 -10.74 -11.29
N TYR A 147 -20.71 -10.71 -12.42
CA TYR A 147 -19.38 -10.10 -12.54
C TYR A 147 -19.39 -8.62 -12.14
N ARG A 148 -20.39 -7.85 -12.57
CA ARG A 148 -20.57 -6.43 -12.20
C ARG A 148 -20.64 -6.27 -10.68
N THR A 149 -21.44 -7.10 -10.00
CA THR A 149 -21.57 -7.08 -8.53
C THR A 149 -20.24 -7.38 -7.85
N GLY A 150 -19.50 -8.39 -8.32
CA GLY A 150 -18.17 -8.72 -7.81
C GLY A 150 -17.18 -7.55 -7.93
N ILE A 151 -17.14 -6.87 -9.08
CA ILE A 151 -16.27 -5.70 -9.29
C ILE A 151 -16.67 -4.52 -8.40
N ILE A 152 -17.96 -4.30 -8.16
CA ILE A 152 -18.42 -3.27 -7.21
C ILE A 152 -17.91 -3.59 -5.79
N LEU A 153 -18.05 -4.84 -5.33
CA LEU A 153 -17.57 -5.27 -4.01
C LEU A 153 -16.04 -5.14 -3.86
N VAL A 154 -15.30 -5.40 -4.92
CA VAL A 154 -13.85 -5.14 -5.00
C VAL A 154 -13.55 -3.66 -4.84
N GLY A 155 -14.28 -2.78 -5.54
CA GLY A 155 -14.08 -1.32 -5.45
C GLY A 155 -14.45 -0.71 -4.09
N LEU A 156 -15.23 -1.41 -3.27
CA LEU A 156 -15.54 -1.01 -1.90
C LEU A 156 -14.44 -1.41 -0.90
N ALA A 157 -13.69 -2.48 -1.18
CA ALA A 157 -12.70 -3.01 -0.25
C ALA A 157 -11.42 -2.19 -0.31
N ARG A 158 -11.05 -1.47 0.75
CA ARG A 158 -9.89 -0.54 0.75
C ARG A 158 -8.60 -1.25 1.12
N CYS A 159 -7.52 -0.91 0.40
CA CYS A 159 -6.22 -1.54 0.63
C CYS A 159 -5.65 -1.18 2.01
N ILE A 160 -5.09 -2.19 2.68
CA ILE A 160 -4.53 -2.11 4.03
C ILE A 160 -3.03 -2.43 4.07
N ALA A 161 -2.43 -2.90 2.98
CA ALA A 161 -1.10 -3.50 3.04
C ALA A 161 -0.25 -3.22 1.82
N MET A 162 -0.68 -3.73 0.66
CA MET A 162 0.09 -3.66 -0.57
C MET A 162 0.40 -2.21 -0.97
N VAL A 163 -0.48 -1.29 -0.62
CA VAL A 163 -0.30 0.16 -0.75
C VAL A 163 1.02 0.67 -0.13
N MET A 164 1.47 0.13 1.00
CA MET A 164 2.73 0.57 1.63
C MET A 164 3.94 0.22 0.77
N ILE A 165 3.89 -0.89 0.02
CA ILE A 165 4.96 -1.31 -0.88
C ILE A 165 5.04 -0.35 -2.06
N TRP A 166 3.92 -0.12 -2.75
CA TRP A 166 3.87 0.81 -3.90
C TRP A 166 4.25 2.24 -3.51
N SER A 167 3.71 2.72 -2.39
CA SER A 167 4.04 4.03 -1.83
C SER A 167 5.53 4.12 -1.48
N SER A 168 6.11 3.09 -0.88
CA SER A 168 7.55 3.06 -0.57
C SER A 168 8.42 3.10 -1.83
N ILE A 169 8.07 2.35 -2.89
CA ILE A 169 8.77 2.38 -4.18
C ILE A 169 8.72 3.77 -4.78
N ALA A 170 7.55 4.40 -4.77
CA ALA A 170 7.33 5.75 -5.27
C ALA A 170 7.82 6.86 -4.31
N ARG A 171 8.46 6.51 -3.18
CA ARG A 171 9.04 7.41 -2.17
C ARG A 171 8.02 8.29 -1.43
N GLY A 172 6.84 7.74 -1.16
CA GLY A 172 5.82 8.34 -0.30
C GLY A 172 6.21 8.39 1.19
N ASP A 173 5.48 9.18 1.97
CA ASP A 173 5.65 9.26 3.42
C ASP A 173 5.10 8.01 4.10
N ALA A 174 5.98 7.20 4.68
CA ALA A 174 5.62 5.95 5.34
C ALA A 174 4.76 6.15 6.60
N ASN A 175 4.93 7.26 7.32
CA ASN A 175 4.16 7.56 8.52
C ASN A 175 2.73 7.91 8.16
N VAL A 176 2.53 8.83 7.21
CA VAL A 176 1.18 9.23 6.75
C VAL A 176 0.46 8.05 6.09
N CYS A 177 1.18 7.24 5.30
CA CYS A 177 0.64 6.03 4.70
C CYS A 177 0.15 5.04 5.76
N ALA A 178 0.94 4.79 6.81
CA ALA A 178 0.55 3.89 7.89
C ALA A 178 -0.71 4.36 8.64
N VAL A 179 -0.85 5.67 8.90
CA VAL A 179 -2.04 6.22 9.56
C VAL A 179 -3.28 6.05 8.69
N ILE A 180 -3.19 6.36 7.39
CA ILE A 180 -4.30 6.20 6.45
C ILE A 180 -4.72 4.72 6.37
N VAL A 181 -3.75 3.81 6.29
CA VAL A 181 -3.98 2.36 6.28
C VAL A 181 -4.71 1.88 7.53
N ILE A 182 -4.28 2.32 8.72
CA ILE A 182 -4.94 1.96 9.99
C ILE A 182 -6.39 2.44 9.98
N LEU A 183 -6.61 3.69 9.60
CA LEU A 183 -7.96 4.26 9.57
C LEU A 183 -8.84 3.59 8.52
N ASN A 184 -8.30 3.29 7.34
CA ASN A 184 -9.03 2.52 6.31
C ASN A 184 -9.42 1.14 6.84
N SER A 185 -8.53 0.45 7.55
CA SER A 185 -8.84 -0.86 8.16
C SER A 185 -10.00 -0.76 9.16
N LEU A 186 -9.99 0.24 10.04
CA LEU A 186 -11.05 0.45 11.04
C LEU A 186 -12.37 0.85 10.38
N LEU A 187 -12.32 1.80 9.45
CA LEU A 187 -13.48 2.25 8.70
C LEU A 187 -14.08 1.12 7.88
N GLN A 188 -13.27 0.22 7.34
CA GLN A 188 -13.74 -0.91 6.56
C GLN A 188 -14.49 -1.96 7.37
N ILE A 189 -14.15 -2.16 8.64
CA ILE A 189 -14.95 -3.02 9.52
C ILE A 189 -16.37 -2.46 9.69
N VAL A 190 -16.51 -1.12 9.73
CA VAL A 190 -17.79 -0.45 10.03
C VAL A 190 -18.59 -0.13 8.76
N LEU A 191 -17.94 0.43 7.74
CA LEU A 191 -18.57 1.02 6.56
C LEU A 191 -18.71 0.04 5.40
N TYR A 192 -17.94 -1.05 5.36
CA TYR A 192 -17.97 -1.95 4.21
C TYR A 192 -19.36 -2.57 4.02
N ALA A 193 -19.95 -3.17 5.05
CA ALA A 193 -21.26 -3.81 4.94
C ALA A 193 -22.41 -2.82 4.60
N PRO A 194 -22.52 -1.64 5.27
CA PRO A 194 -23.49 -0.63 4.87
C PRO A 194 -23.33 -0.15 3.43
N LEU A 195 -22.10 0.10 2.98
CA LEU A 195 -21.86 0.58 1.63
C LEU A 195 -22.05 -0.52 0.58
N ALA A 196 -21.72 -1.77 0.89
CA ALA A 196 -22.01 -2.90 0.02
C ALA A 196 -23.52 -3.00 -0.25
N VAL A 197 -24.34 -2.92 0.79
CA VAL A 197 -25.81 -2.92 0.65
C VAL A 197 -26.28 -1.69 -0.14
N LEU A 198 -25.77 -0.50 0.16
CA LEU A 198 -26.15 0.73 -0.54
C LEU A 198 -25.82 0.62 -2.04
N PHE A 199 -24.59 0.27 -2.40
CA PHE A 199 -24.13 0.26 -3.78
C PHE A 199 -24.75 -0.89 -4.58
N VAL A 200 -24.86 -2.09 -4.00
CA VAL A 200 -25.39 -3.26 -4.69
C VAL A 200 -26.93 -3.27 -4.72
N ASN A 201 -27.59 -3.13 -3.56
CA ASN A 201 -29.04 -3.29 -3.50
C ASN A 201 -29.80 -2.03 -3.92
N ILE A 202 -29.30 -0.83 -3.57
CA ILE A 202 -30.05 0.42 -3.78
C ILE A 202 -29.61 1.10 -5.06
N ILE A 203 -28.31 1.37 -5.25
CA ILE A 203 -27.86 2.17 -6.40
C ILE A 203 -27.80 1.32 -7.67
N SER A 204 -27.19 0.13 -7.59
CA SER A 204 -27.11 -0.77 -8.75
C SER A 204 -28.49 -1.36 -9.10
N SER A 205 -29.35 -1.66 -8.13
CA SER A 205 -30.75 -2.09 -8.35
C SER A 205 -30.89 -3.09 -9.52
N SER A 206 -30.01 -4.10 -9.58
CA SER A 206 -30.04 -5.05 -10.69
C SER A 206 -31.39 -5.79 -10.68
N PRO A 207 -32.10 -5.90 -11.82
CA PRO A 207 -33.44 -6.51 -11.88
C PRO A 207 -33.47 -7.99 -11.49
N GLU A 208 -32.33 -8.67 -11.60
CA GLU A 208 -32.15 -10.05 -11.18
C GLU A 208 -31.78 -10.13 -9.69
N GLN A 209 -32.32 -11.14 -9.02
CA GLN A 209 -32.46 -11.29 -7.56
C GLN A 209 -31.15 -11.44 -6.74
N ILE A 210 -30.05 -10.81 -7.13
CA ILE A 210 -28.78 -10.83 -6.39
C ILE A 210 -28.86 -9.80 -5.25
N ARG A 211 -29.67 -10.09 -4.23
CA ARG A 211 -29.78 -9.24 -3.04
C ARG A 211 -28.67 -9.60 -2.05
N LEU A 212 -27.90 -8.58 -1.68
CA LEU A 212 -26.86 -8.70 -0.66
C LEU A 212 -27.48 -8.53 0.74
N SER A 213 -27.29 -9.53 1.60
CA SER A 213 -27.77 -9.51 2.98
C SER A 213 -26.82 -8.70 3.86
N TYR A 214 -27.37 -7.72 4.60
CA TYR A 214 -26.57 -6.88 5.51
C TYR A 214 -25.93 -7.73 6.63
N SER A 215 -26.71 -8.61 7.25
CA SER A 215 -26.25 -9.43 8.38
C SER A 215 -25.10 -10.35 7.97
N ASP A 216 -25.23 -11.01 6.82
CA ASP A 216 -24.25 -12.00 6.36
C ASP A 216 -22.96 -11.31 5.90
N THR A 217 -23.09 -10.14 5.27
CA THR A 217 -21.94 -9.33 4.87
C THR A 217 -21.21 -8.77 6.09
N ALA A 218 -21.94 -8.22 7.07
CA ALA A 218 -21.34 -7.70 8.30
C ALA A 218 -20.64 -8.80 9.10
N LEU A 219 -21.27 -9.98 9.24
CA LEU A 219 -20.66 -11.13 9.88
C LEU A 219 -19.39 -11.58 9.14
N SER A 220 -19.44 -11.65 7.81
CA SER A 220 -18.28 -12.01 6.99
C SER A 220 -17.12 -11.02 7.15
N VAL A 221 -17.40 -9.71 7.16
CA VAL A 221 -16.38 -8.68 7.44
C VAL A 221 -15.76 -8.90 8.82
N VAL A 222 -16.57 -9.12 9.85
CA VAL A 222 -16.06 -9.33 11.22
C VAL A 222 -15.22 -10.61 11.32
N VAL A 223 -15.63 -11.69 10.67
CA VAL A 223 -14.90 -12.97 10.66
C VAL A 223 -13.58 -12.83 9.89
N TYR A 224 -13.62 -12.31 8.66
CA TYR A 224 -12.46 -12.31 7.77
C TYR A 224 -11.53 -11.12 7.92
N LEU A 225 -11.97 -10.01 8.53
CA LEU A 225 -11.12 -8.86 8.84
C LEU A 225 -10.95 -8.65 10.34
N GLY A 226 -12.03 -8.78 11.11
CA GLY A 226 -12.01 -8.56 12.56
C GLY A 226 -11.16 -9.59 13.32
N ILE A 227 -11.31 -10.89 13.03
CA ILE A 227 -10.50 -11.94 13.67
C ILE A 227 -9.01 -11.78 13.32
N PRO A 228 -8.59 -11.63 12.05
CA PRO A 228 -7.20 -11.35 11.71
C PRO A 228 -6.64 -10.07 12.33
N LEU A 229 -7.47 -9.03 12.51
CA LEU A 229 -7.04 -7.79 13.16
C LEU A 229 -6.72 -8.04 14.63
N LEU A 230 -7.61 -8.72 15.35
CA LEU A 230 -7.38 -9.09 16.75
C LEU A 230 -6.17 -10.02 16.90
N GLY A 231 -6.05 -11.03 16.05
CA GLY A 231 -4.90 -11.94 16.01
C GLY A 231 -3.61 -11.19 15.71
N GLY A 232 -3.64 -10.26 14.76
CA GLY A 232 -2.51 -9.44 14.37
C GLY A 232 -2.04 -8.53 15.50
N LEU A 233 -2.98 -7.90 16.21
CA LEU A 233 -2.72 -7.03 17.37
C LEU A 233 -2.15 -7.83 18.54
N ALA A 234 -2.75 -8.97 18.88
CA ALA A 234 -2.27 -9.85 19.94
C ALA A 234 -0.85 -10.34 19.63
N THR A 235 -0.62 -10.82 18.41
CA THR A 235 0.70 -11.32 17.98
C THR A 235 1.75 -10.21 18.05
N ARG A 236 1.41 -8.99 17.61
CA ARG A 236 2.31 -7.84 17.65
C ARG A 236 2.71 -7.50 19.09
N PHE A 237 1.74 -7.31 19.99
CA PHE A 237 2.06 -6.92 21.36
C PHE A 237 2.76 -8.02 22.13
N SER A 238 2.33 -9.27 22.00
CA SER A 238 3.02 -10.41 22.63
C SER A 238 4.44 -10.57 22.11
N ALA A 239 4.67 -10.50 20.79
CA ALA A 239 6.00 -10.65 20.22
C ALA A 239 6.92 -9.46 20.57
N LEU A 240 6.38 -8.23 20.64
CA LEU A 240 7.13 -7.07 21.11
C LEU A 240 7.53 -7.19 22.59
N ALA A 241 6.63 -7.70 23.44
CA ALA A 241 6.90 -7.92 24.85
C ALA A 241 7.95 -9.02 25.09
N LEU A 242 7.91 -10.10 24.31
CA LEU A 242 8.78 -11.27 24.47
C LEU A 242 10.15 -11.11 23.80
N LEU A 243 10.22 -10.59 22.57
CA LEU A 243 11.46 -10.56 21.77
C LEU A 243 12.16 -9.19 21.78
N GLY A 244 11.43 -8.12 22.13
CA GLY A 244 11.89 -6.74 21.98
C GLY A 244 11.86 -6.24 20.53
N ARG A 245 11.84 -4.91 20.35
CA ARG A 245 11.63 -4.23 19.05
C ARG A 245 12.62 -4.67 17.96
N ALA A 246 13.91 -4.75 18.29
CA ALA A 246 14.95 -5.03 17.29
C ALA A 246 14.86 -6.45 16.70
N LYS A 247 14.56 -7.47 17.52
CA LYS A 247 14.40 -8.86 17.05
C LYS A 247 13.05 -9.04 16.36
N PHE A 248 12.00 -8.39 16.85
CA PHE A 248 10.69 -8.40 16.20
C PHE A 248 10.77 -7.89 14.76
N GLU A 249 11.35 -6.70 14.55
CA GLU A 249 11.42 -6.08 13.22
C GLU A 249 12.40 -6.80 12.27
N LYS A 250 13.57 -7.22 12.77
CA LYS A 250 14.61 -7.80 11.91
C LYS A 250 14.45 -9.29 11.62
N GLN A 251 13.82 -10.05 12.52
CA GLN A 251 13.81 -11.52 12.44
C GLN A 251 12.40 -12.10 12.37
N PHE A 252 11.47 -11.60 13.18
CA PHE A 252 10.12 -12.14 13.25
C PHE A 252 9.24 -11.67 12.09
N LEU A 253 9.14 -10.35 11.89
CA LEU A 253 8.29 -9.76 10.84
C LEU A 253 8.60 -10.26 9.42
N PRO A 254 9.87 -10.36 8.98
CA PRO A 254 10.18 -10.83 7.62
C PRO A 254 9.75 -12.30 7.40
N ARG A 255 9.93 -13.16 8.41
CA ARG A 255 9.54 -14.58 8.32
C ARG A 255 8.03 -14.76 8.41
N PHE A 256 7.39 -14.05 9.32
CA PHE A 256 5.94 -14.11 9.49
C PHE A 256 5.21 -13.56 8.27
N GLY A 257 5.78 -12.55 7.60
CA GLY A 257 5.24 -12.01 6.35
C GLY A 257 5.17 -13.03 5.20
N ILE A 258 6.04 -14.04 5.16
CA ILE A 258 6.01 -15.10 4.13
C ILE A 258 4.74 -15.94 4.24
N LEU A 259 4.23 -16.14 5.47
CA LEU A 259 3.02 -16.91 5.71
C LEU A 259 1.81 -16.30 4.99
N SER A 260 1.72 -14.96 4.94
CA SER A 260 0.64 -14.27 4.24
C SER A 260 0.66 -14.55 2.74
N LEU A 261 1.85 -14.52 2.12
CA LEU A 261 2.00 -14.85 0.71
C LEU A 261 1.65 -16.31 0.41
N VAL A 262 2.14 -17.24 1.22
CA VAL A 262 1.85 -18.67 1.03
C VAL A 262 0.34 -18.92 1.16
N ALA A 263 -0.32 -18.29 2.14
CA ALA A 263 -1.76 -18.38 2.31
C ALA A 263 -2.54 -17.74 1.15
N LEU A 264 -2.08 -16.61 0.62
CA LEU A 264 -2.67 -16.00 -0.58
C LEU A 264 -2.61 -16.95 -1.79
N LEU A 265 -1.43 -17.51 -2.09
CA LEU A 265 -1.28 -18.46 -3.20
C LEU A 265 -2.12 -19.72 -2.99
N TYR A 266 -2.19 -20.21 -1.75
CA TYR A 266 -3.06 -21.33 -1.37
C TYR A 266 -4.55 -21.04 -1.63
N VAL A 267 -5.05 -19.86 -1.20
CA VAL A 267 -6.42 -19.41 -1.44
C VAL A 267 -6.72 -19.36 -2.94
N ILE A 268 -5.80 -18.79 -3.73
CA ILE A 268 -5.94 -18.70 -5.20
C ILE A 268 -6.02 -20.10 -5.80
N ILE A 269 -5.15 -21.03 -5.43
CA ILE A 269 -5.18 -22.42 -5.92
C ILE A 269 -6.54 -23.06 -5.61
N ILE A 270 -7.05 -22.91 -4.39
CA ILE A 270 -8.34 -23.50 -4.00
C ILE A 270 -9.48 -22.92 -4.83
N ILE A 271 -9.57 -21.59 -4.94
CA ILE A 271 -10.65 -20.95 -5.68
C ILE A 271 -10.64 -21.39 -7.15
N PHE A 272 -9.48 -21.38 -7.79
CA PHE A 272 -9.36 -21.79 -9.19
C PHE A 272 -9.57 -23.30 -9.37
N ALA A 273 -9.24 -24.13 -8.38
CA ALA A 273 -9.55 -25.56 -8.41
C ALA A 273 -11.05 -25.83 -8.25
N GLU A 274 -11.76 -25.08 -7.42
CA GLU A 274 -13.21 -25.23 -7.26
C GLU A 274 -13.99 -24.73 -8.49
N GLN A 275 -13.47 -23.69 -9.15
CA GLN A 275 -14.13 -23.01 -10.27
C GLN A 275 -13.59 -23.35 -11.67
N ALA A 276 -12.64 -24.28 -11.80
CA ALA A 276 -11.89 -24.51 -13.04
C ALA A 276 -12.78 -24.59 -14.30
N ARG A 277 -13.86 -25.37 -14.24
CA ARG A 277 -14.81 -25.54 -15.36
C ARG A 277 -15.56 -24.26 -15.70
N SER A 278 -16.07 -23.55 -14.68
CA SER A 278 -16.79 -22.28 -14.86
C SER A 278 -15.92 -21.22 -15.55
N ILE A 279 -14.62 -21.18 -15.21
CA ILE A 279 -13.65 -20.28 -15.82
C ILE A 279 -13.36 -20.64 -17.27
N LEU A 280 -13.16 -21.94 -17.55
CA LEU A 280 -12.87 -22.43 -18.90
C LEU A 280 -14.06 -22.22 -19.85
N ASP A 281 -15.29 -22.42 -19.35
CA ASP A 281 -16.51 -22.22 -20.13
C ASP A 281 -16.82 -20.72 -20.36
N ASN A 282 -16.35 -19.83 -19.47
CA ASN A 282 -16.69 -18.40 -19.48
C ASN A 282 -15.46 -17.46 -19.56
N LEU A 283 -14.46 -17.81 -20.38
CA LEU A 283 -13.25 -16.97 -20.54
C LEU A 283 -13.57 -15.54 -21.02
N GLY A 284 -14.53 -15.37 -21.93
CA GLY A 284 -14.90 -14.06 -22.46
C GLY A 284 -15.33 -13.06 -21.37
N PRO A 285 -16.38 -13.37 -20.58
CA PRO A 285 -16.81 -12.57 -19.43
C PRO A 285 -15.68 -12.28 -18.43
N VAL A 286 -14.88 -13.29 -18.10
CA VAL A 286 -13.72 -13.19 -17.19
C VAL A 286 -12.73 -12.13 -17.66
N PHE A 287 -12.28 -12.18 -18.91
CA PHE A 287 -11.33 -11.18 -19.43
C PHE A 287 -11.93 -9.78 -19.53
N ARG A 288 -13.25 -9.67 -19.76
CA ARG A 288 -13.92 -8.37 -19.82
C ARG A 288 -13.87 -7.61 -18.49
N THR A 289 -13.69 -8.31 -17.36
CA THR A 289 -13.50 -7.68 -16.03
C THR A 289 -12.18 -6.91 -15.89
N PHE A 290 -11.17 -7.18 -16.73
CA PHE A 290 -9.91 -6.46 -16.71
C PHE A 290 -10.10 -4.99 -17.07
N VAL A 291 -11.00 -4.71 -18.02
CA VAL A 291 -11.23 -3.37 -18.56
C VAL A 291 -11.65 -2.37 -17.47
N PRO A 292 -12.74 -2.59 -16.70
CA PRO A 292 -13.12 -1.66 -15.64
C PRO A 292 -12.05 -1.54 -14.55
N LEU A 293 -11.35 -2.64 -14.20
CA LEU A 293 -10.30 -2.62 -13.18
C LEU A 293 -9.09 -1.77 -13.60
N VAL A 294 -8.55 -1.97 -14.81
CA VAL A 294 -7.42 -1.19 -15.32
C VAL A 294 -7.79 0.29 -15.40
N ILE A 295 -8.96 0.59 -15.98
CA ILE A 295 -9.44 1.98 -16.11
C ILE A 295 -9.61 2.59 -14.72
N TYR A 296 -10.20 1.86 -13.77
CA TYR A 296 -10.37 2.31 -12.40
C TYR A 296 -9.03 2.67 -11.74
N PHE A 297 -8.05 1.76 -11.74
CA PHE A 297 -6.77 2.00 -11.08
C PHE A 297 -6.04 3.20 -11.69
N VAL A 298 -6.02 3.29 -13.02
CA VAL A 298 -5.37 4.41 -13.72
C VAL A 298 -6.09 5.73 -13.42
N LEU A 299 -7.42 5.78 -13.53
CA LEU A 299 -8.18 7.02 -13.35
C LEU A 299 -8.15 7.50 -11.89
N VAL A 300 -8.36 6.63 -10.91
CA VAL A 300 -8.32 7.02 -9.50
C VAL A 300 -6.91 7.49 -9.15
N TRP A 301 -5.89 6.71 -9.50
CA TRP A 301 -4.52 7.05 -9.17
C TRP A 301 -4.09 8.36 -9.83
N THR A 302 -4.28 8.51 -11.15
CA THR A 302 -3.90 9.73 -11.88
C THR A 302 -4.73 10.92 -11.42
N GLY A 303 -6.04 10.76 -11.25
CA GLY A 303 -6.93 11.81 -10.77
C GLY A 303 -6.53 12.32 -9.39
N THR A 304 -6.27 11.43 -8.44
CA THR A 304 -5.81 11.80 -7.10
C THR A 304 -4.42 12.43 -7.12
N PHE A 305 -3.48 11.87 -7.89
CA PHE A 305 -2.11 12.40 -7.98
C PHE A 305 -2.11 13.85 -8.53
N LEU A 306 -2.85 14.09 -9.62
CA LEU A 306 -2.99 15.42 -10.21
C LEU A 306 -3.77 16.38 -9.31
N PHE A 307 -4.78 15.89 -8.59
CA PHE A 307 -5.52 16.69 -7.64
C PHE A 307 -4.64 17.19 -6.48
N VAL A 308 -3.84 16.30 -5.88
CA VAL A 308 -2.89 16.70 -4.83
C VAL A 308 -1.81 17.62 -5.38
N TRP A 309 -1.31 17.39 -6.59
CA TRP A 309 -0.38 18.31 -7.25
C TRP A 309 -0.98 19.71 -7.45
N ARG A 310 -2.24 19.81 -7.89
CA ARG A 310 -2.98 21.09 -7.97
C ARG A 310 -3.13 21.76 -6.60
N LEU A 311 -3.41 20.99 -5.54
CA LEU A 311 -3.46 21.52 -4.18
C LEU A 311 -2.09 22.01 -3.70
N SER A 312 -1.01 21.33 -4.09
CA SER A 312 0.38 21.73 -3.82
C SER A 312 0.68 23.13 -4.35
N LEU A 313 0.26 23.41 -5.59
CA LEU A 313 0.43 24.71 -6.23
C LEU A 313 -0.36 25.83 -5.55
N ARG A 314 -1.51 25.53 -4.94
CA ARG A 314 -2.42 26.54 -4.36
C ARG A 314 -2.20 26.81 -2.87
N TYR A 315 -1.98 25.75 -2.09
CA TYR A 315 -1.92 25.81 -0.62
C TYR A 315 -0.51 25.59 -0.06
N GLY A 316 0.49 25.49 -0.95
CA GLY A 316 1.88 25.36 -0.58
C GLY A 316 2.34 23.91 -0.39
N LYS A 317 3.58 23.68 -0.79
CA LYS A 317 4.28 22.38 -0.76
C LYS A 317 4.57 21.89 0.65
N ALA A 318 4.64 22.83 1.60
CA ALA A 318 4.81 22.54 3.02
C ALA A 318 3.69 21.66 3.58
N ASN A 319 2.48 21.65 3.01
CA ASN A 319 1.40 20.76 3.42
C ASN A 319 1.09 19.65 2.40
N TRP A 320 1.18 19.94 1.10
CA TRP A 320 0.78 19.06 0.00
C TRP A 320 1.95 18.69 -0.93
N GLY A 321 3.05 18.18 -0.39
CA GLY A 321 4.23 17.79 -1.18
C GLY A 321 4.06 16.50 -2.00
N TYR A 322 5.09 16.18 -2.82
CA TYR A 322 5.12 14.97 -3.66
C TYR A 322 4.84 13.69 -2.86
N GLN A 323 5.47 13.55 -1.69
CA GLN A 323 5.31 12.38 -0.84
C GLN A 323 3.85 12.15 -0.42
N MET A 324 3.06 13.22 -0.26
CA MET A 324 1.63 13.14 0.04
C MET A 324 0.83 12.75 -1.20
N ALA A 325 1.16 13.30 -2.37
CA ALA A 325 0.51 12.93 -3.64
C ALA A 325 0.66 11.43 -3.92
N VAL A 326 1.87 10.90 -3.69
CA VAL A 326 2.15 9.46 -3.78
C VAL A 326 1.28 8.69 -2.79
N VAL A 327 1.32 9.04 -1.51
CA VAL A 327 0.56 8.30 -0.48
C VAL A 327 -0.95 8.30 -0.81
N GLN A 328 -1.53 9.46 -1.10
CA GLN A 328 -2.96 9.59 -1.39
C GLN A 328 -3.37 8.86 -2.67
N SER A 329 -2.57 8.93 -3.73
CA SER A 329 -2.89 8.27 -5.00
C SER A 329 -2.84 6.75 -4.90
N PHE A 330 -1.85 6.19 -4.19
CA PHE A 330 -1.78 4.75 -3.96
C PHE A 330 -2.83 4.26 -2.95
N THR A 331 -3.15 5.04 -1.92
CA THR A 331 -4.21 4.63 -0.97
C THR A 331 -5.59 4.68 -1.63
N ALA A 332 -5.90 5.73 -2.38
CA ALA A 332 -7.17 5.84 -3.10
C ALA A 332 -7.31 4.82 -4.23
N GLY A 333 -6.24 4.59 -4.98
CA GLY A 333 -6.23 3.74 -6.18
C GLY A 333 -5.94 2.26 -5.94
N SER A 334 -5.93 1.77 -4.69
CA SER A 334 -5.65 0.36 -4.38
C SER A 334 -6.81 -0.27 -3.59
N ASN A 335 -7.06 -1.55 -3.85
CA ASN A 335 -8.17 -2.29 -3.27
C ASN A 335 -7.67 -3.44 -2.40
N ASN A 336 -8.55 -3.99 -1.57
CA ASN A 336 -8.28 -5.18 -0.76
C ASN A 336 -9.08 -6.35 -1.33
N PHE A 337 -8.46 -7.06 -2.27
CA PHE A 337 -9.10 -8.20 -2.94
C PHE A 337 -9.26 -9.36 -1.98
N GLU A 338 -8.37 -9.50 -1.02
CA GLU A 338 -8.43 -10.49 0.03
C GLU A 338 -9.78 -10.45 0.75
N LEU A 339 -10.22 -9.27 1.17
CA LEU A 339 -11.55 -9.10 1.77
C LEU A 339 -12.67 -9.29 0.75
N ALA A 340 -12.52 -8.73 -0.45
CA ALA A 340 -13.56 -8.82 -1.48
C ALA A 340 -13.84 -10.28 -1.86
N ILE A 341 -12.79 -11.08 -2.07
CA ILE A 341 -12.87 -12.53 -2.30
C ILE A 341 -13.57 -13.20 -1.11
N ALA A 342 -13.14 -12.93 0.12
CA ALA A 342 -13.73 -13.54 1.31
C ALA A 342 -15.24 -13.28 1.40
N ILE A 343 -15.68 -12.06 1.11
CA ILE A 343 -17.10 -11.68 1.17
C ILE A 343 -17.89 -12.26 0.01
N CYS A 344 -17.36 -12.21 -1.22
CA CYS A 344 -18.01 -12.85 -2.36
C CYS A 344 -18.20 -14.35 -2.13
N VAL A 345 -17.17 -15.02 -1.63
CA VAL A 345 -17.20 -16.44 -1.32
C VAL A 345 -18.19 -16.75 -0.19
N ALA A 346 -18.21 -15.95 0.88
CA ALA A 346 -19.07 -16.20 2.03
C ALA A 346 -20.56 -15.93 1.75
N VAL A 347 -20.85 -14.90 0.94
CA VAL A 347 -22.24 -14.46 0.66
C VAL A 347 -22.82 -15.16 -0.56
N TYR A 348 -22.05 -15.31 -1.63
CA TYR A 348 -22.52 -15.88 -2.91
C TYR A 348 -22.00 -17.29 -3.18
N GLY A 349 -21.05 -17.78 -2.39
CA GLY A 349 -20.42 -19.08 -2.58
C GLY A 349 -19.15 -19.00 -3.42
N ALA A 350 -18.31 -20.01 -3.25
CA ALA A 350 -17.04 -20.12 -3.97
C ALA A 350 -17.21 -20.41 -5.46
N ASP A 351 -18.38 -20.87 -5.93
CA ASP A 351 -18.62 -21.19 -7.36
C ASP A 351 -19.29 -20.03 -8.14
N SER A 352 -19.38 -18.85 -7.52
CA SER A 352 -20.14 -17.72 -8.06
C SER A 352 -19.32 -16.79 -8.96
N GLU A 353 -19.98 -16.13 -9.91
CA GLU A 353 -19.36 -15.13 -10.79
C GLU A 353 -18.75 -13.95 -10.02
N GLN A 354 -19.35 -13.60 -8.87
CA GLN A 354 -18.89 -12.54 -7.98
C GLN A 354 -17.53 -12.88 -7.38
N SER A 355 -17.35 -14.13 -6.93
CA SER A 355 -16.08 -14.65 -6.40
C SER A 355 -15.01 -14.70 -7.49
N LEU A 356 -15.39 -15.11 -8.70
CA LEU A 356 -14.48 -15.13 -9.85
C LEU A 356 -13.97 -13.73 -10.20
N ALA A 357 -14.88 -12.76 -10.31
CA ALA A 357 -14.54 -11.36 -10.57
C ALA A 357 -13.59 -10.78 -9.51
N ALA A 358 -13.80 -11.13 -8.24
CA ALA A 358 -12.93 -10.68 -7.15
C ALA A 358 -11.51 -11.28 -7.22
N THR A 359 -11.40 -12.53 -7.65
CA THR A 359 -10.12 -13.26 -7.68
C THR A 359 -9.21 -12.83 -8.84
N ILE A 360 -9.77 -12.26 -9.91
CA ILE A 360 -8.99 -11.68 -11.02
C ILE A 360 -8.30 -10.37 -10.60
N GLY A 361 -8.82 -9.70 -9.58
CA GLY A 361 -8.34 -8.39 -9.15
C GLY A 361 -6.83 -8.29 -8.90
N PRO A 362 -6.19 -9.19 -8.13
CA PRO A 362 -4.73 -9.19 -7.92
C PRO A 362 -3.91 -9.34 -9.20
N LEU A 363 -4.42 -10.08 -10.19
CA LEU A 363 -3.74 -10.26 -11.48
C LEU A 363 -3.63 -8.93 -12.24
N VAL A 364 -4.63 -8.05 -12.09
CA VAL A 364 -4.66 -6.73 -12.71
C VAL A 364 -3.97 -5.68 -11.85
N GLU A 365 -4.25 -5.65 -10.55
CA GLU A 365 -3.78 -4.58 -9.67
C GLU A 365 -2.25 -4.56 -9.55
N VAL A 366 -1.63 -5.69 -9.28
CA VAL A 366 -0.19 -5.77 -9.02
C VAL A 366 0.64 -5.20 -10.19
N PRO A 367 0.46 -5.61 -11.46
CA PRO A 367 1.23 -5.04 -12.56
C PRO A 367 0.87 -3.57 -12.82
N VAL A 368 -0.40 -3.17 -12.68
CA VAL A 368 -0.82 -1.78 -12.91
C VAL A 368 -0.23 -0.84 -11.85
N LEU A 369 -0.37 -1.15 -10.57
CA LEU A 369 0.16 -0.31 -9.49
C LEU A 369 1.68 -0.29 -9.45
N LEU A 370 2.34 -1.42 -9.77
CA LEU A 370 3.80 -1.42 -9.95
C LEU A 370 4.21 -0.47 -11.08
N THR A 371 3.52 -0.54 -12.23
CA THR A 371 3.79 0.38 -13.35
C THR A 371 3.57 1.84 -12.94
N LEU A 372 2.46 2.12 -12.26
CA LEU A 372 2.14 3.46 -11.77
C LEU A 372 3.15 3.97 -10.73
N SER A 373 3.80 3.09 -9.95
CA SER A 373 4.88 3.50 -9.04
C SER A 373 6.09 4.06 -9.76
N TYR A 374 6.45 3.49 -10.92
CA TYR A 374 7.51 4.04 -11.77
C TYR A 374 7.04 5.32 -12.48
N VAL A 375 5.77 5.37 -12.91
CA VAL A 375 5.17 6.59 -13.46
C VAL A 375 5.19 7.72 -12.43
N ALA A 376 4.92 7.44 -11.15
CA ALA A 376 4.98 8.41 -10.06
C ALA A 376 6.37 9.06 -9.95
N LEU A 377 7.43 8.24 -9.98
CA LEU A 377 8.81 8.71 -9.91
C LEU A 377 9.18 9.59 -11.11
N HIS A 378 8.78 9.17 -12.32
CA HIS A 378 9.02 9.93 -13.56
C HIS A 378 8.19 11.23 -13.62
N ALA A 379 6.95 11.19 -13.16
CA ALA A 379 6.11 12.37 -13.02
C ALA A 379 6.69 13.31 -11.97
N GLY A 380 7.21 12.79 -10.86
CA GLY A 380 7.87 13.53 -9.81
C GLY A 380 9.13 14.28 -10.30
N SER A 381 9.94 13.68 -11.17
CA SER A 381 11.12 14.36 -11.71
C SER A 381 10.80 15.43 -12.74
N LYS A 382 9.74 15.23 -13.55
CA LYS A 382 9.33 16.21 -14.58
C LYS A 382 8.47 17.34 -14.04
N MET A 383 7.54 17.04 -13.14
CA MET A 383 6.71 18.04 -12.50
C MET A 383 7.59 18.72 -11.46
N ARG A 384 7.99 19.97 -11.69
CA ARG A 384 8.97 20.66 -10.84
C ARG A 384 8.37 20.93 -9.44
N TRP A 385 8.37 19.92 -8.56
CA TRP A 385 7.91 20.06 -7.18
C TRP A 385 8.81 21.03 -6.37
N ASP A 386 9.97 21.42 -6.90
CA ASP A 386 11.04 22.16 -6.19
C ASP A 386 11.26 23.65 -6.58
N VAL A 387 10.48 24.25 -7.48
CA VAL A 387 10.88 25.54 -8.14
C VAL A 387 11.10 26.76 -7.22
N GLU A 388 10.58 26.81 -5.99
CA GLU A 388 10.74 28.02 -5.15
C GLU A 388 12.01 28.04 -4.28
N LEU A 389 12.75 26.93 -4.18
CA LEU A 389 13.94 26.88 -3.31
C LEU A 389 15.25 26.98 -4.08
N ASP A 390 15.26 26.77 -5.40
CA ASP A 390 16.48 27.01 -6.18
C ASP A 390 16.89 28.48 -6.05
N GLU A 391 15.97 29.44 -6.05
CA GLU A 391 16.35 30.85 -5.88
C GLU A 391 16.82 31.20 -4.46
N GLU A 392 16.18 30.69 -3.39
CA GLU A 392 16.63 30.99 -2.01
C GLU A 392 17.91 30.25 -1.61
N VAL A 393 18.08 29.00 -2.03
CA VAL A 393 19.30 28.22 -1.76
C VAL A 393 20.44 28.73 -2.65
N THR A 394 20.18 29.08 -3.90
CA THR A 394 21.17 29.75 -4.78
C THR A 394 21.49 31.15 -4.27
N ALA A 395 20.51 31.90 -3.76
CA ALA A 395 20.74 33.20 -3.14
C ALA A 395 21.56 33.11 -1.84
N ARG A 396 21.33 32.12 -0.97
CA ARG A 396 22.17 31.87 0.22
C ARG A 396 23.57 31.39 -0.17
N TYR A 397 23.69 30.53 -1.17
CA TYR A 397 24.97 30.05 -1.65
C TYR A 397 25.81 31.17 -2.30
N HIS A 398 25.17 32.11 -3.00
CA HIS A 398 25.82 33.31 -3.52
C HIS A 398 26.10 34.36 -2.44
N SER A 399 25.25 34.50 -1.41
CA SER A 399 25.51 35.44 -0.31
C SER A 399 26.67 35.00 0.58
N GLU A 400 26.78 33.69 0.87
CA GLU A 400 27.92 33.12 1.62
C GLU A 400 29.24 33.19 0.83
N LYS A 401 29.19 33.18 -0.51
CA LYS A 401 30.37 33.39 -1.37
C LYS A 401 30.72 34.86 -1.63
N SER A 402 29.80 35.80 -1.35
CA SER A 402 30.03 37.24 -1.56
C SER A 402 30.67 37.97 -0.38
N ILE A 403 31.05 37.26 0.69
CA ILE A 403 31.89 37.84 1.74
C ILE A 403 33.30 38.03 1.14
N PRO A 404 33.83 39.27 1.01
CA PRO A 404 35.16 39.47 0.46
C PRO A 404 36.17 38.75 1.36
N ALA A 405 37.02 37.94 0.74
CA ALA A 405 38.13 37.28 1.41
C ALA A 405 39.19 38.33 1.82
N ASP A 406 38.97 39.05 2.91
CA ASP A 406 40.08 39.68 3.61
C ASP A 406 40.77 38.63 4.48
N ARG A 407 41.63 37.85 3.82
CA ARG A 407 42.50 36.84 4.44
C ARG A 407 43.76 37.45 5.06
N SER A 408 43.78 38.74 5.39
CA SER A 408 44.98 39.39 5.97
C SER A 408 44.87 39.78 7.45
N ALA A 409 43.68 39.88 8.03
CA ALA A 409 43.53 40.31 9.43
C ALA A 409 43.54 39.17 10.47
N VAL A 410 42.93 38.01 10.15
CA VAL A 410 42.69 36.94 11.15
C VAL A 410 43.93 36.07 11.42
N ALA A 411 44.94 36.09 10.55
CA ALA A 411 46.17 35.32 10.75
C ALA A 411 47.16 35.97 11.74
N SER A 412 46.97 37.25 12.12
CA SER A 412 47.88 37.95 13.04
C SER A 412 47.49 37.83 14.52
N GLU A 413 46.20 37.64 14.83
CA GLU A 413 45.73 37.45 16.21
C GLU A 413 45.99 36.02 16.73
N CYS A 414 45.83 34.99 15.90
CA CYS A 414 46.06 33.60 16.34
C CYS A 414 47.55 33.24 16.54
N ALA A 415 48.50 34.04 16.05
CA ALA A 415 49.94 33.80 16.26
C ALA A 415 50.46 34.44 17.57
N GLY A 416 49.73 35.39 18.16
CA GLY A 416 50.10 36.05 19.42
C GLY A 416 49.76 35.24 20.67
N GLU A 417 48.63 34.53 20.68
CA GLU A 417 48.16 33.79 21.86
C GLU A 417 48.85 32.43 22.06
N ALA A 418 49.42 31.84 21.00
CA ALA A 418 50.10 30.54 21.08
C ALA A 418 51.51 30.59 21.71
N LYS A 419 52.10 31.79 21.89
CA LYS A 419 53.43 31.95 22.51
C LYS A 419 53.39 32.31 24.00
N SER A 420 52.23 32.69 24.55
CA SER A 420 52.09 33.07 25.97
C SER A 420 51.74 31.89 26.90
N ALA A 421 51.39 30.72 26.37
CA ALA A 421 50.87 29.60 27.16
C ALA A 421 51.91 28.49 27.49
N SER A 422 53.19 28.70 27.19
CA SER A 422 54.27 27.70 27.39
C SER A 422 55.23 28.00 28.55
N GLU A 423 55.09 29.13 29.24
CA GLU A 423 55.97 29.51 30.35
C GLU A 423 55.15 29.86 31.60
N HIS A 424 54.70 28.84 32.33
CA HIS A 424 54.48 28.83 33.80
C HIS A 424 54.06 27.39 34.18
N THR A 425 54.98 26.51 34.57
CA THR A 425 55.53 26.35 35.94
C THR A 425 54.45 25.87 36.92
N THR A 426 54.33 24.57 37.25
CA THR A 426 55.06 23.79 38.29
C THR A 426 54.18 23.53 39.54
N THR A 427 54.07 22.25 39.91
CA THR A 427 53.84 21.66 41.26
C THR A 427 52.69 22.13 42.17
N LEU A 428 51.84 21.21 42.64
CA LEU A 428 51.82 20.67 44.02
C LEU A 428 50.54 19.85 44.30
N SER A 429 50.74 18.68 44.89
CA SER A 429 49.75 17.78 45.50
C SER A 429 49.23 18.36 46.83
N PHE A 430 47.99 18.05 47.25
CA PHE A 430 47.66 17.57 48.61
C PHE A 430 46.18 17.19 48.76
N ALA A 431 45.97 16.08 49.48
CA ALA A 431 44.76 15.54 50.14
C ALA A 431 43.63 14.95 49.27
#